data_AF-A0A3B9MTE8-F1
#
_entry.id   AF-A0A3B9MTE8-F1
#
_cell.length_a   1.000
_cell.length_b   1.000
_cell.length_c   1.000
_cell.angle_alpha   90.00
_cell.angle_beta   90.00
_cell.angle_gamma   90.00
#
_symmetry.space_group_name_H-M   'P 1'
#
loop_
_entity.id
_entity.type
_entity.pdbx_description
1 polymer ?
#
loop_
_entity_poly.entity_id
_entity_poly.type
_entity_poly.pdbx_seq_one_letter_code
_entity_poly.pdbx_strand_id
1 'polypeptide(L)'
;MMTRIRKINDSLPGLLLGEIIFCILAGTVIFIFFDNKFYNSLGLLAGLAVAVFWAINMSMGLNDAVDRDESEAVKKMQRGTAVRYGIALIVLGILVLTGIGNPITAFVGMIGLKAAAYATPITDKIFRR
;
A
#
# COMPACT_ATOMS: atom_id res chain seq x y z
N MET A 1 4.61 2.87 -24.83
CA MET A 1 3.71 2.61 -23.69
C MET A 1 4.27 1.48 -22.80
N MET A 2 4.63 0.32 -23.38
CA MET A 2 5.23 -0.84 -22.69
C MET A 2 6.41 -0.51 -21.77
N THR A 3 7.32 0.39 -22.18
CA THR A 3 8.49 0.81 -21.39
C THR A 3 8.12 1.56 -20.11
N ARG A 4 7.00 2.29 -20.06
CA ARG A 4 6.56 2.98 -18.83
C ARG A 4 5.98 2.01 -17.81
N ILE A 5 5.35 0.93 -18.28
CA ILE A 5 4.66 -0.04 -17.43
C ILE A 5 5.63 -1.05 -16.86
N ARG A 6 6.61 -1.48 -17.68
CA ARG A 6 7.76 -2.22 -17.20
C ARG A 6 8.50 -1.45 -16.10
N LYS A 7 8.68 -0.13 -16.28
CA LYS A 7 9.26 0.73 -15.25
C LYS A 7 8.42 0.79 -13.96
N ILE A 8 7.08 0.83 -14.05
CA ILE A 8 6.21 0.82 -12.85
C ILE A 8 6.31 -0.53 -12.12
N ASN A 9 6.33 -1.65 -12.85
CA ASN A 9 6.54 -2.97 -12.27
C ASN A 9 7.95 -3.12 -11.67
N ASP A 10 8.97 -2.56 -12.31
CA ASP A 10 10.35 -2.55 -11.82
C ASP A 10 10.51 -1.67 -10.56
N SER A 11 9.68 -0.62 -10.40
CA SER A 11 9.64 0.21 -9.19
C SER A 11 8.81 -0.41 -8.05
N LEU A 12 8.01 -1.44 -8.30
CA LEU A 12 7.21 -2.13 -7.29
C LEU A 12 8.04 -2.67 -6.11
N PRO A 13 9.17 -3.39 -6.31
CA PRO A 13 10.00 -3.85 -5.19
C PRO A 13 10.54 -2.67 -4.35
N GLY A 14 10.92 -1.56 -4.99
CA GLY A 14 11.35 -0.35 -4.30
C GLY A 14 10.23 0.30 -3.48
N LEU A 15 9.01 0.30 -4.01
CA LEU A 15 7.81 0.79 -3.32
C LEU A 15 7.49 -0.07 -2.09
N LEU A 16 7.52 -1.40 -2.22
CA LEU A 16 7.30 -2.33 -1.11
C LEU A 16 8.38 -2.19 -0.03
N LEU A 17 9.64 -2.01 -0.43
CA LEU A 17 10.73 -1.72 0.50
C LEU A 17 10.51 -0.41 1.25
N GLY A 18 10.14 0.66 0.54
CA GLY A 18 9.81 1.95 1.15
C GLY A 18 8.66 1.84 2.15
N GLU A 19 7.66 1.01 1.83
CA GLU A 19 6.53 0.76 2.71
C GLU A 19 6.92 -0.01 3.99
N ILE A 20 7.77 -1.03 3.86
CA ILE A 20 8.31 -1.77 5.00
C ILE A 20 9.12 -0.84 5.90
N ILE A 21 9.98 0.01 5.32
CA ILE A 21 10.76 1.01 6.07
C ILE A 21 9.82 1.98 6.81
N PHE A 22 8.78 2.47 6.13
CA PHE A 22 7.77 3.33 6.76
C PHE A 22 7.08 2.63 7.93
N CYS A 23 6.68 1.38 7.78
CA CYS A 23 6.07 0.60 8.86
C CYS A 23 7.03 0.36 10.03
N ILE A 24 8.33 0.16 9.78
CA ILE A 24 9.32 0.06 10.85
C ILE A 24 9.39 1.38 11.63
N LEU A 25 9.50 2.51 10.94
CA LEU A 25 9.55 3.84 11.57
C LEU A 25 8.26 4.13 12.36
N ALA A 26 7.09 3.88 11.78
CA ALA A 26 5.81 4.06 12.44
C ALA A 26 5.66 3.11 13.64
N GLY A 27 6.14 1.87 13.53
CA GLY A 27 6.19 0.90 14.61
C GLY A 27 7.07 1.37 15.77
N THR A 28 8.25 1.93 15.49
CA THR A 28 9.12 2.52 16.51
C THR A 28 8.43 3.66 17.26
N VAL A 29 7.74 4.57 16.55
CA VAL A 29 6.96 5.65 17.18
C VAL A 29 5.86 5.06 18.07
N ILE A 30 5.13 4.05 17.59
CA ILE A 30 4.09 3.37 18.39
C ILE A 30 4.69 2.77 19.68
N PHE A 31 5.84 2.11 19.59
CA PHE A 31 6.50 1.46 20.73
C PHE A 31 6.99 2.45 21.80
N ILE A 32 7.35 3.68 21.41
CA ILE A 32 7.86 4.71 22.32
C ILE A 32 6.70 5.48 22.98
N PHE A 33 5.65 5.81 22.23
CA PHE A 33 4.62 6.74 22.67
C PHE A 33 3.31 6.11 23.15
N PHE A 34 3.07 4.82 22.91
CA PHE A 34 1.80 4.16 23.24
C PHE A 34 1.99 2.92 24.12
N ASP A 35 1.17 2.81 25.18
CA ASP A 35 1.25 1.70 26.14
C ASP A 35 0.77 0.36 25.56
N ASN A 36 -0.30 0.37 24.75
CA ASN A 36 -0.88 -0.82 24.14
C ASN A 36 -0.15 -1.24 22.85
N LYS A 37 1.12 -1.64 23.00
CA LYS A 37 2.05 -1.96 21.90
C LYS A 37 1.52 -3.04 20.96
N PHE A 38 0.94 -4.11 21.52
CA PHE A 38 0.46 -5.24 20.74
C PHE A 38 -0.77 -4.89 19.88
N TYR A 39 -1.76 -4.24 20.47
CA TYR A 39 -2.97 -3.78 19.78
C TYR A 39 -2.65 -2.78 18.64
N ASN A 40 -1.75 -1.83 18.90
CA ASN A 40 -1.34 -0.85 17.91
C ASN A 40 -0.47 -1.46 16.79
N SER A 41 0.41 -2.41 17.13
CA SER A 41 1.26 -3.10 16.15
C SER A 41 0.45 -4.04 15.25
N LEU A 42 -0.55 -4.74 15.80
CA LEU A 42 -1.45 -5.58 14.99
C LEU A 42 -2.26 -4.76 14.01
N GLY A 43 -2.75 -3.59 14.43
CA GLY A 43 -3.38 -2.64 13.51
C GLY A 43 -2.43 -2.24 12.39
N LEU A 44 -1.19 -1.82 12.72
CA LEU A 44 -0.20 -1.42 11.72
C LEU A 44 0.15 -2.54 10.74
N LEU A 45 0.33 -3.77 11.23
CA LEU A 45 0.60 -4.95 10.40
C LEU A 45 -0.58 -5.29 9.48
N ALA A 46 -1.82 -5.17 9.95
CA ALA A 46 -3.00 -5.33 9.11
C ALA A 46 -3.02 -4.27 7.99
N GLY A 47 -2.68 -3.02 8.32
CA GLY A 47 -2.53 -1.95 7.34
C GLY A 47 -1.45 -2.24 6.28
N LEU A 48 -0.28 -2.71 6.73
CA LEU A 48 0.82 -3.13 5.86
C LEU A 48 0.39 -4.26 4.90
N ALA A 49 -0.30 -5.28 5.40
CA ALA A 49 -0.77 -6.38 4.57
C ALA A 49 -1.72 -5.91 3.46
N VAL A 50 -2.63 -4.98 3.78
CA VAL A 50 -3.53 -4.36 2.79
C VAL A 50 -2.76 -3.52 1.78
N ALA A 51 -1.78 -2.73 2.23
CA ALA A 51 -0.95 -1.92 1.36
C ALA A 51 -0.16 -2.78 0.35
N VAL A 52 0.46 -3.87 0.81
CA VAL A 52 1.16 -4.83 -0.07
C VAL A 52 0.19 -5.43 -1.08
N PHE A 53 -1.00 -5.86 -0.63
CA PHE A 53 -2.03 -6.39 -1.53
C PHE A 53 -2.44 -5.38 -2.61
N TRP A 54 -2.66 -4.11 -2.25
CA TRP A 54 -2.97 -3.06 -3.22
C TRP A 54 -1.84 -2.80 -4.21
N ALA A 55 -0.59 -2.82 -3.77
CA ALA A 55 0.56 -2.62 -4.62
C ALA A 55 0.66 -3.73 -5.70
N ILE A 56 0.47 -4.99 -5.30
CA ILE A 56 0.48 -6.14 -6.23
C ILE A 56 -0.73 -6.08 -7.17
N ASN A 57 -1.93 -5.85 -6.63
CA ASN A 57 -3.15 -5.72 -7.44
C ASN A 57 -3.06 -4.56 -8.44
N MET A 58 -2.37 -3.47 -8.09
CA MET A 58 -2.10 -2.38 -9.02
C MET A 58 -1.19 -2.81 -10.17
N SER A 59 -0.10 -3.53 -9.87
CA SER A 59 0.85 -3.96 -10.89
C SER A 59 0.19 -4.91 -11.90
N MET A 60 -0.61 -5.85 -11.41
CA MET A 60 -1.39 -6.76 -12.27
C MET A 60 -2.42 -6.00 -13.11
N GLY A 61 -3.18 -5.09 -12.50
CA GLY A 61 -4.17 -4.29 -13.22
C GLY A 61 -3.58 -3.40 -14.31
N LEU A 62 -2.35 -2.92 -14.12
CA LEU A 62 -1.65 -2.11 -15.10
C LEU A 62 -1.13 -2.94 -16.29
N ASN A 63 -0.54 -4.11 -16.03
CA ASN A 63 -0.12 -5.03 -17.11
C ASN A 63 -1.29 -5.43 -18.01
N ASP A 64 -2.45 -5.74 -17.41
CA ASP A 64 -3.63 -6.13 -18.18
C ASP A 64 -4.31 -4.97 -18.93
N ALA A 65 -4.05 -3.72 -18.55
CA ALA A 65 -4.66 -2.55 -19.18
C ALA A 65 -3.94 -2.14 -20.48
N VAL A 66 -2.70 -2.62 -20.70
CA VAL A 66 -1.89 -2.29 -21.88
C VAL A 66 -2.43 -2.92 -23.14
N ASP A 67 -2.96 -4.13 -23.01
CA ASP A 67 -3.43 -4.93 -24.15
C ASP A 67 -4.91 -4.65 -24.48
N ARG A 68 -5.52 -3.66 -23.81
CA ARG A 68 -6.95 -3.32 -23.95
C ARG A 68 -7.15 -1.94 -24.55
N ASP A 69 -8.28 -1.80 -25.22
CA ASP A 69 -8.77 -0.53 -25.77
C ASP A 69 -9.00 0.52 -24.65
N GLU A 70 -8.85 1.81 -24.94
CA GLU A 70 -8.86 2.89 -23.94
C GLU A 70 -10.13 2.89 -23.07
N SER A 71 -11.28 2.63 -23.69
CA SER A 71 -12.58 2.52 -23.02
C SER A 71 -12.62 1.38 -21.99
N GLU A 72 -12.00 0.24 -22.31
CA GLU A 72 -11.92 -0.90 -21.41
C GLU A 72 -10.87 -0.69 -20.31
N ALA A 73 -9.74 -0.07 -20.65
CA ALA A 73 -8.67 0.24 -19.71
C ALA A 73 -9.16 1.19 -18.59
N VAL A 74 -9.92 2.23 -18.94
CA VAL A 74 -10.49 3.17 -17.96
C VAL A 74 -11.49 2.47 -17.03
N LYS A 75 -12.41 1.65 -17.56
CA LYS A 75 -13.35 0.87 -16.75
C LYS A 75 -12.63 -0.08 -15.79
N LYS A 76 -11.55 -0.72 -16.24
CA LYS A 76 -10.75 -1.63 -15.41
C LYS A 76 -9.99 -0.89 -14.31
N MET A 77 -9.40 0.28 -14.61
CA MET A 77 -8.77 1.13 -13.60
C MET A 77 -9.76 1.65 -12.54
N GLN A 78 -10.97 2.03 -12.95
CA GLN A 78 -12.03 2.47 -12.01
C GLN A 78 -12.44 1.34 -11.06
N ARG A 79 -12.63 0.12 -11.59
CA ARG A 79 -12.91 -1.06 -10.76
C ARG A 79 -11.79 -1.34 -9.77
N GLY A 80 -10.53 -1.26 -10.21
CA GLY A 80 -9.37 -1.43 -9.31
C GLY A 80 -9.37 -0.43 -8.15
N THR A 81 -9.78 0.82 -8.41
CA THR A 81 -9.90 1.86 -7.39
C THR A 81 -11.04 1.57 -6.41
N ALA A 82 -12.20 1.13 -6.89
CA ALA A 82 -13.31 0.72 -6.04
C ALA A 82 -12.95 -0.47 -5.12
N VAL A 83 -12.24 -1.47 -5.66
CA VAL A 83 -11.75 -2.63 -4.87
C VAL A 83 -10.82 -2.18 -3.75
N ARG A 84 -9.97 -1.17 -3.98
CA ARG A 84 -9.10 -0.64 -2.92
C ARG A 84 -9.91 -0.11 -1.76
N TYR A 85 -10.82 0.82 -2.02
CA TYR A 85 -11.64 1.40 -0.95
C TYR A 85 -12.53 0.36 -0.27
N GLY A 86 -13.08 -0.60 -1.02
CA GLY A 86 -13.85 -1.70 -0.46
C GLY A 86 -13.05 -2.55 0.53
N ILE A 87 -11.82 -2.93 0.18
CA ILE A 87 -10.94 -3.71 1.06
C ILE A 87 -10.56 -2.91 2.31
N ALA A 88 -10.23 -1.63 2.18
CA ALA A 88 -9.95 -0.78 3.34
C ALA A 88 -11.12 -0.75 4.32
N LEU A 89 -12.34 -0.56 3.81
CA LEU A 89 -13.54 -0.51 4.66
C LEU A 89 -13.79 -1.86 5.35
N ILE A 90 -13.61 -2.98 4.65
CA ILE A 90 -13.77 -4.32 5.23
C ILE A 90 -12.75 -4.55 6.34
N VAL A 91 -11.46 -4.29 6.09
CA VAL A 91 -10.40 -4.51 7.09
C VAL A 91 -10.59 -3.60 8.30
N LEU A 92 -10.87 -2.31 8.10
CA LEU A 92 -11.14 -1.39 9.20
C LEU A 92 -12.40 -1.80 9.97
N GLY A 93 -13.46 -2.22 9.28
CA GLY A 93 -14.68 -2.72 9.90
C GLY A 93 -14.42 -3.96 10.76
N ILE A 94 -13.63 -4.91 10.27
CA ILE A 94 -13.23 -6.09 11.04
C ILE A 94 -12.44 -5.68 12.28
N LEU A 95 -11.47 -4.76 12.18
CA LEU A 95 -10.69 -4.30 13.33
C LEU A 95 -11.55 -3.60 14.39
N VAL A 96 -12.53 -2.79 13.97
CA VAL A 96 -13.48 -2.13 14.87
C VAL A 96 -14.39 -3.15 15.56
N LEU A 97 -14.93 -4.12 14.82
CA LEU A 97 -15.89 -5.10 15.36
C LEU A 97 -15.21 -6.14 16.26
N THR A 98 -14.01 -6.58 15.91
CA THR A 98 -13.29 -7.61 16.66
C THR A 98 -12.45 -7.04 17.81
N GLY A 99 -12.09 -5.76 17.75
CA GLY A 99 -11.22 -5.13 18.74
C GLY A 99 -9.81 -5.73 18.80
N ILE A 100 -9.37 -6.48 17.78
CA ILE A 100 -8.07 -7.19 17.78
C ILE A 100 -6.89 -6.23 17.55
N GLY A 101 -7.10 -5.14 16.82
CA GLY A 101 -6.05 -4.16 16.51
C GLY A 101 -6.60 -2.75 16.30
N ASN A 102 -5.73 -1.74 16.45
CA ASN A 102 -6.14 -0.35 16.34
C ASN A 102 -6.47 0.02 14.88
N PRO A 103 -7.71 0.43 14.56
CA PRO A 103 -8.09 0.85 13.21
C PRO A 103 -7.29 2.07 12.73
N ILE A 104 -6.90 2.96 13.65
CA ILE A 104 -6.12 4.16 13.33
C ILE A 104 -4.72 3.77 12.86
N THR A 105 -4.06 2.84 13.55
CA THR A 105 -2.71 2.40 13.15
C THR A 105 -2.75 1.55 11.88
N ALA A 106 -3.83 0.80 11.65
CA ALA A 106 -4.07 0.15 10.35
C ALA A 106 -4.22 1.16 9.22
N PHE A 107 -4.93 2.26 9.48
CA PHE A 107 -5.05 3.35 8.51
C PHE A 107 -3.71 4.03 8.23
N VAL A 108 -2.88 4.24 9.24
CA VAL A 108 -1.51 4.73 9.08
C VAL A 108 -0.69 3.79 8.20
N GLY A 109 -0.77 2.48 8.44
CA GLY A 109 -0.14 1.47 7.58
C GLY A 109 -0.60 1.59 6.13
N MET A 110 -1.90 1.68 5.87
CA MET A 110 -2.43 1.84 4.51
C MET A 110 -1.98 3.13 3.80
N ILE A 111 -1.81 4.24 4.54
CA ILE A 111 -1.30 5.50 3.99
C ILE A 111 0.21 5.42 3.70
N GLY A 112 0.93 4.56 4.43
CA GLY A 112 2.35 4.31 4.23
C GLY A 112 2.68 4.13 2.76
N LEU A 113 1.89 3.34 2.03
CA LEU A 113 2.12 3.08 0.61
C LEU A 113 2.18 4.36 -0.23
N LYS A 114 1.36 5.37 0.09
CA LYS A 114 1.44 6.68 -0.58
C LYS A 114 2.71 7.43 -0.19
N ALA A 115 3.08 7.41 1.09
CA ALA A 115 4.34 7.99 1.57
C ALA A 115 5.55 7.34 0.88
N ALA A 116 5.58 6.01 0.78
CA ALA A 116 6.60 5.25 0.08
C ALA A 116 6.66 5.60 -1.41
N ALA A 117 5.50 5.80 -2.07
CA ALA A 117 5.46 6.24 -3.46
C ALA A 117 6.05 7.63 -3.67
N TYR A 118 5.86 8.57 -2.72
CA TYR A 118 6.51 9.88 -2.77
C TYR A 118 8.01 9.81 -2.49
N ALA A 119 8.46 8.84 -1.70
CA ALA A 119 9.88 8.59 -1.47
C ALA A 119 10.57 7.85 -2.64
N THR A 120 9.83 7.03 -3.38
CA THR A 120 10.35 6.22 -4.51
C THR A 120 11.12 7.04 -5.59
N PRO A 121 10.69 8.22 -6.05
CA PRO A 121 11.48 9.03 -7.01
C PRO A 121 12.81 9.55 -6.43
N ILE A 122 12.92 9.65 -5.10
CA ILE A 122 14.17 9.97 -4.40
C ILE A 122 15.06 8.74 -4.38
N THR A 123 14.49 7.56 -4.11
CA THR A 123 15.20 6.26 -4.12
C THR A 123 15.74 5.91 -5.51
N ASP A 124 14.96 6.12 -6.58
CA ASP A 124 15.40 5.90 -7.96
C ASP A 124 16.58 6.79 -8.37
N LYS A 125 16.66 8.02 -7.82
CA LYS A 125 17.79 8.94 -8.02
C LYS A 125 19.06 8.49 -7.28
N ILE A 126 18.91 7.76 -6.17
CA ILE A 126 20.02 7.27 -5.35
C ILE A 126 20.51 5.91 -5.86
N PHE A 127 19.63 5.06 -6.38
CA PHE A 127 19.95 3.71 -6.85
C PHE A 127 20.38 3.65 -8.32
N ARG A 128 19.95 4.60 -9.18
CA ARG A 128 20.50 4.77 -10.54
C ARG A 128 21.77 5.65 -10.53
N ARG A 129 22.78 5.22 -9.79
CA ARG A 129 24.16 5.66 -10.05
C ARG A 129 24.86 4.60 -10.90
#